data_AF-G7VQ69-F1
#
_entry.id   AF-G7VQ69-F1
#
_cell.length_a   1.000
_cell.length_b   1.000
_cell.length_c   1.000
_cell.angle_alpha   90.00
_cell.angle_beta   90.00
_cell.angle_gamma   90.00
#
_symmetry.space_group_name_H-M   'P 1'
#
loop_
_entity.id
_entity.type
_entity.pdbx_description
1 polymer ?
#
loop_
_entity_poly.entity_id
_entity_poly.type
_entity_poly.pdbx_seq_one_letter_code
_entity_poly.pdbx_strand_id
1 'polypeptide(L)'
;MSNETKRMRLFLAILICFSLTLPAVTAQAATTITSNQSGTQDGYYYELWKDSGTTSMTLNSGGTFSAQWSNIGNALFRKGKKFNETQTHQQLGNISVNYSADYQPNGNSYLCVYG
;
A
#
# COMPACT_ATOMS: atom_id res chain seq x y z
N MET A 1 -39.47 33.02 22.85
CA MET A 1 -38.53 31.88 22.77
C MET A 1 -37.31 32.23 23.62
N SER A 2 -37.02 31.47 24.69
CA SER A 2 -36.02 31.87 25.69
C SER A 2 -34.59 31.76 25.14
N ASN A 3 -33.66 32.55 25.69
CA ASN A 3 -32.25 32.56 25.25
C ASN A 3 -31.58 31.17 25.37
N GLU A 4 -32.06 30.32 26.27
CA GLU A 4 -31.59 28.94 26.42
C GLU A 4 -31.98 28.04 25.25
N THR A 5 -33.18 28.20 24.69
CA THR A 5 -33.62 27.42 23.52
C THR A 5 -32.80 27.78 22.27
N LYS A 6 -32.33 29.03 22.16
CA LYS A 6 -31.46 29.49 21.07
C LYS A 6 -30.04 28.92 21.18
N ARG A 7 -29.48 28.88 22.40
CA ARG A 7 -28.15 28.31 22.67
C ARG A 7 -28.14 26.80 22.45
N MET A 8 -29.16 26.08 22.91
CA MET A 8 -29.28 24.63 22.71
C MET A 8 -29.41 24.24 21.23
N ARG A 9 -30.13 25.04 20.42
CA ARG A 9 -30.20 24.86 18.95
C ARG A 9 -28.88 25.13 18.24
N LEU A 10 -28.09 26.09 18.73
CA LEU A 10 -26.78 26.41 18.16
C LEU A 10 -25.75 25.30 18.45
N PHE A 11 -25.77 24.73 19.65
CA PHE A 11 -24.91 23.58 19.99
C PHE A 11 -25.29 22.31 19.22
N LEU A 12 -26.59 22.06 19.01
CA LEU A 12 -27.05 20.90 18.22
C LEU A 12 -26.67 21.03 16.73
N ALA A 13 -26.69 22.24 16.17
CA ALA A 13 -26.30 22.50 14.78
C ALA A 13 -24.78 22.32 14.55
N ILE A 14 -23.93 22.64 15.53
CA ILE A 14 -22.47 22.48 15.42
C ILE A 14 -22.06 20.99 15.46
N LEU A 15 -22.76 20.16 16.24
CA LEU A 15 -22.49 18.71 16.29
C LEU A 15 -22.87 17.97 15.00
N ILE A 16 -23.89 18.42 14.28
CA ILE A 16 -24.34 17.81 13.01
C ILE A 16 -23.37 18.16 11.86
N CYS A 17 -22.64 19.28 11.93
CA CYS A 17 -21.66 19.66 10.93
C CYS A 17 -20.33 18.90 11.04
N PHE A 18 -20.05 18.21 12.15
CA PHE A 18 -18.77 17.53 12.38
C PHE A 18 -18.82 16.01 12.08
N SER A 19 -19.99 15.46 11.75
CA SER A 19 -20.19 13.99 11.77
C SER A 19 -19.87 13.22 10.48
N LEU A 20 -19.43 13.82 9.36
CA LEU A 20 -19.32 13.08 8.09
C LEU A 20 -18.12 13.45 7.20
N THR A 21 -16.92 13.55 7.76
CA THR A 21 -15.68 13.45 6.96
C THR A 21 -14.91 12.19 7.31
N LEU A 22 -15.57 11.02 7.21
CA LEU A 22 -14.83 9.78 7.09
C LEU A 22 -14.33 9.71 5.64
N PRO A 23 -13.01 9.67 5.37
CA PRO A 23 -12.55 9.36 4.03
C PRO A 23 -13.12 7.99 3.69
N ALA A 24 -13.95 7.94 2.66
CA ALA A 24 -14.48 6.69 2.14
C ALA A 24 -13.27 5.83 1.73
N VAL A 25 -12.99 4.78 2.49
CA VAL A 25 -12.01 3.77 2.10
C VAL A 25 -12.68 3.00 0.96
N THR A 26 -12.40 3.43 -0.28
CA THR A 26 -12.76 2.67 -1.46
C THR A 26 -12.01 1.35 -1.40
N ALA A 27 -12.72 0.26 -1.13
CA ALA A 27 -12.15 -1.08 -1.23
C ALA A 27 -11.84 -1.34 -2.71
N GLN A 28 -10.60 -1.07 -3.12
CA GLN A 28 -10.11 -1.44 -4.43
C GLN A 28 -10.06 -2.97 -4.48
N ALA A 29 -10.75 -3.59 -5.45
CA ALA A 29 -10.62 -5.02 -5.68
C ALA A 29 -9.14 -5.37 -5.88
N ALA A 30 -8.68 -6.45 -5.24
CA ALA A 30 -7.29 -6.89 -5.34
C ALA A 30 -6.94 -7.12 -6.81
N THR A 31 -5.90 -6.44 -7.28
CA THR A 31 -5.46 -6.56 -8.68
C THR A 31 -4.38 -7.62 -8.76
N THR A 32 -4.58 -8.64 -9.57
CA THR A 32 -3.55 -9.67 -9.84
C THR A 32 -2.87 -9.39 -11.18
N ILE A 33 -1.54 -9.30 -11.14
CA ILE A 33 -0.69 -9.12 -12.32
C ILE A 33 0.16 -10.37 -12.52
N THR A 34 0.35 -10.80 -13.77
CA THR A 34 1.06 -12.05 -14.10
C THR A 34 2.29 -11.87 -14.99
N SER A 35 2.51 -10.65 -15.48
CA SER A 35 3.59 -10.27 -16.37
C SER A 35 4.28 -9.01 -15.86
N ASN A 36 5.43 -8.68 -16.45
CA ASN A 36 6.22 -7.51 -16.07
C ASN A 36 5.36 -6.24 -16.05
N GLN A 37 5.21 -5.66 -14.88
CA GLN A 37 4.38 -4.48 -14.67
C GLN A 37 4.85 -3.75 -13.41
N SER A 38 4.83 -2.43 -13.49
CA SER A 38 5.03 -1.56 -12.34
C SER A 38 4.01 -0.44 -12.32
N GLY A 39 3.86 0.20 -11.16
CA GLY A 39 2.90 1.28 -10.97
C GLY A 39 2.84 1.72 -9.52
N THR A 40 1.79 2.46 -9.17
CA THR A 40 1.53 2.87 -7.78
C THR A 40 0.11 2.48 -7.39
N GLN A 41 -0.05 1.89 -6.21
CA GLN A 41 -1.34 1.59 -5.58
C GLN A 41 -1.27 1.94 -4.10
N ASP A 42 -2.30 2.60 -3.56
CA ASP A 42 -2.41 2.96 -2.14
C ASP A 42 -1.18 3.73 -1.61
N GLY A 43 -0.54 4.52 -2.47
CA GLY A 43 0.67 5.29 -2.14
C GLY A 43 1.97 4.47 -2.08
N TYR A 44 1.96 3.21 -2.52
CA TYR A 44 3.14 2.36 -2.66
C TYR A 44 3.44 2.06 -4.12
N TYR A 45 4.68 2.24 -4.52
CA TYR A 45 5.17 1.76 -5.81
C TYR A 45 5.22 0.23 -5.76
N TYR A 46 4.72 -0.45 -6.79
CA TYR A 46 4.80 -1.90 -6.93
C TYR A 46 5.56 -2.27 -8.20
N GLU A 47 6.16 -3.46 -8.21
CA GLU A 47 6.78 -4.04 -9.39
C GLU A 47 6.77 -5.56 -9.33
N LEU A 48 6.27 -6.17 -10.41
CA LEU A 48 6.57 -7.54 -10.79
C LEU A 48 7.55 -7.46 -11.96
N TRP A 49 8.70 -8.12 -11.82
CA TRP A 49 9.65 -8.34 -12.91
C TRP A 49 10.01 -9.82 -12.97
N LYS A 50 10.11 -10.37 -14.17
CA LYS A 50 10.62 -11.72 -14.45
C LYS A 50 11.30 -11.78 -15.81
N ASP A 51 12.21 -12.74 -15.96
CA ASP A 51 12.80 -13.08 -17.27
C ASP A 51 11.97 -14.15 -18.03
N SER A 52 11.42 -15.13 -17.32
CA SER A 52 10.78 -16.32 -17.89
C SER A 52 9.87 -17.00 -16.84
N GLY A 53 9.13 -18.04 -17.25
CA GLY A 53 8.27 -18.81 -16.33
C GLY A 53 6.95 -18.16 -15.98
N THR A 54 6.29 -18.69 -14.94
CA THR A 54 4.97 -18.25 -14.48
C THR A 54 5.09 -17.48 -13.18
N THR A 55 4.44 -16.32 -13.13
CA THR A 55 4.42 -15.43 -11.97
C THR A 55 3.00 -14.91 -11.76
N SER A 56 2.61 -14.70 -10.51
CA SER A 56 1.37 -14.03 -10.13
C SER A 56 1.66 -13.17 -8.90
N MET A 57 1.30 -11.89 -8.96
CA MET A 57 1.39 -10.96 -7.84
C MET A 57 0.03 -10.33 -7.63
N THR A 58 -0.56 -10.54 -6.46
CA THR A 58 -1.84 -9.92 -6.09
C THR A 58 -1.56 -8.72 -5.20
N LEU A 59 -1.95 -7.54 -5.69
CA LEU A 59 -1.77 -6.27 -5.03
C LEU A 59 -2.93 -6.06 -4.03
N ASN A 60 -2.61 -6.26 -2.76
CA ASN A 60 -3.54 -6.05 -1.63
C ASN A 60 -3.42 -4.61 -1.11
N SER A 61 -4.22 -4.24 -0.11
CA SER A 61 -4.25 -2.87 0.44
C SER A 61 -2.90 -2.40 0.97
N GLY A 62 -2.56 -1.13 0.72
CA GLY A 62 -1.35 -0.50 1.24
C GLY A 62 -0.06 -1.16 0.71
N GLY A 63 0.92 -1.35 1.59
CA GLY A 63 2.20 -1.97 1.26
C GLY A 63 2.16 -3.50 1.06
N THR A 64 0.99 -4.13 1.22
CA THR A 64 0.88 -5.59 1.20
C THR A 64 0.67 -6.15 -0.22
N PHE A 65 1.18 -7.36 -0.45
CA PHE A 65 0.95 -8.14 -1.66
C PHE A 65 1.12 -9.63 -1.34
N SER A 66 0.60 -10.50 -2.19
CA SER A 66 0.97 -11.92 -2.23
C SER A 66 1.59 -12.26 -3.57
N ALA A 67 2.48 -13.24 -3.60
CA ALA A 67 3.17 -13.65 -4.80
C ALA A 67 3.23 -15.17 -4.90
N GLN A 68 3.13 -15.67 -6.13
CA GLN A 68 3.33 -17.07 -6.49
C GLN A 68 4.19 -17.12 -7.74
N TRP A 69 5.08 -18.11 -7.80
CA TRP A 69 5.95 -18.32 -8.95
C TRP A 69 6.21 -19.81 -9.17
N SER A 70 6.43 -20.18 -10.42
CA SER A 70 6.83 -21.54 -10.79
C SER A 70 7.59 -21.53 -12.10
N ASN A 71 8.56 -22.45 -12.23
CA ASN A 71 9.36 -22.64 -13.45
C ASN A 71 9.98 -21.34 -13.98
N ILE A 72 10.45 -20.47 -13.08
CA ILE A 72 11.11 -19.20 -13.41
C ILE A 72 12.61 -19.40 -13.62
N GLY A 73 13.23 -18.52 -14.40
CA GLY A 73 14.66 -18.23 -14.28
C GLY A 73 14.89 -17.32 -13.07
N ASN A 74 14.46 -16.06 -13.20
CA ASN A 74 14.47 -15.07 -12.12
C ASN A 74 13.15 -14.30 -12.08
N ALA A 75 12.72 -13.96 -10.87
CA ALA A 75 11.57 -13.10 -10.62
C ALA A 75 11.79 -12.23 -9.38
N LEU A 76 11.21 -11.03 -9.39
CA LEU A 76 11.17 -10.09 -8.29
C LEU A 76 9.73 -9.62 -8.10
N PHE A 77 9.31 -9.55 -6.84
CA PHE A 77 8.03 -8.98 -6.43
C PHE A 77 8.29 -7.98 -5.32
N ARG A 78 7.87 -6.73 -5.50
CA ARG A 78 8.09 -5.69 -4.48
C ARG A 78 6.97 -4.67 -4.40
N LYS A 79 6.75 -4.17 -3.18
CA LYS A 79 6.05 -2.92 -2.90
C LYS A 79 6.89 -2.04 -1.98
N GLY A 80 6.93 -0.74 -2.23
CA GLY A 80 7.77 0.18 -1.46
C GLY A 80 7.59 1.63 -1.84
N LYS A 81 8.61 2.44 -1.55
CA LYS A 81 8.70 3.85 -1.94
C LYS A 81 9.72 4.00 -3.06
N LYS A 82 9.34 4.74 -4.09
CA LYS A 82 10.24 5.19 -5.15
C LYS A 82 10.52 6.67 -4.92
N PHE A 83 11.79 7.02 -4.73
CA PHE A 83 12.23 8.41 -4.58
C PHE A 83 12.58 8.98 -5.95
N ASN A 84 12.68 10.30 -6.04
CA ASN A 84 13.01 11.02 -7.27
C ASN A 84 14.53 11.11 -7.54
N GLU A 85 15.34 10.38 -6.77
CA GLU A 85 16.81 10.31 -6.92
C GLU A 85 17.56 11.64 -6.66
N THR A 86 16.92 12.64 -6.03
CA THR A 86 17.55 13.95 -5.76
C THR A 86 17.99 14.15 -4.31
N GLN A 87 17.70 13.20 -3.41
CA GLN A 87 17.95 13.33 -1.98
C GLN A 87 18.77 12.15 -1.44
N THR A 88 19.70 12.43 -0.53
CA THR A 88 20.39 11.40 0.25
C THR A 88 19.47 10.85 1.35
N HIS A 89 19.83 9.70 1.95
CA HIS A 89 19.04 9.13 3.04
C HIS A 89 18.89 10.09 4.24
N GLN A 90 19.92 10.90 4.54
CA GLN A 90 19.86 11.89 5.62
C GLN A 90 18.85 13.00 5.31
N GLN A 91 18.71 13.40 4.04
CA GLN A 91 17.75 14.41 3.60
C GLN A 91 16.31 13.87 3.55
N LEU A 92 16.15 12.57 3.29
CA LEU A 92 14.86 11.88 3.35
C LEU A 92 14.39 11.63 4.80
N GLY A 93 15.33 11.55 5.74
CA GLY A 93 15.08 11.26 7.14
C GLY A 93 15.08 9.75 7.45
N ASN A 94 14.58 9.39 8.63
CA ASN A 94 14.56 8.00 9.08
C ASN A 94 13.60 7.16 8.21
N ILE A 95 14.10 6.06 7.65
CA ILE A 95 13.32 5.08 6.90
C ILE A 95 13.24 3.80 7.73
N SER A 96 12.02 3.36 8.02
CA SER A 96 11.77 2.13 8.75
C SER A 96 10.70 1.31 8.03
N VAL A 97 10.86 -0.02 8.05
CA VAL A 97 9.91 -0.97 7.47
C VAL A 97 9.46 -1.92 8.58
N ASN A 98 8.18 -1.87 8.91
CA ASN A 98 7.54 -2.90 9.72
C ASN A 98 6.83 -3.86 8.76
N TYR A 99 7.19 -5.15 8.80
CA TYR A 99 6.63 -6.14 7.91
C TYR A 99 6.48 -7.49 8.60
N SER A 100 5.57 -8.29 8.05
CA SER A 100 5.40 -9.71 8.33
C SER A 100 5.04 -10.39 7.01
N ALA A 101 5.52 -11.61 6.81
CA ALA A 101 5.22 -12.39 5.62
C ALA A 101 5.09 -13.86 6.01
N ASP A 102 4.10 -14.53 5.42
CA ASP A 102 4.10 -15.98 5.33
C ASP A 102 4.97 -16.36 4.13
N TYR A 103 6.17 -16.88 4.40
CA TYR A 103 7.23 -17.04 3.41
C TYR A 103 7.63 -18.51 3.28
N GLN A 104 7.15 -19.15 2.21
CA GLN A 104 7.25 -20.58 1.96
C GLN A 104 7.92 -20.88 0.60
N PRO A 105 9.22 -20.56 0.43
CA PRO A 105 9.90 -20.78 -0.84
C PRO A 105 10.19 -22.27 -1.08
N ASN A 106 10.23 -22.66 -2.36
CA ASN A 106 10.80 -23.93 -2.79
C ASN A 106 11.95 -23.64 -3.76
N GLY A 107 13.18 -23.90 -3.33
CA GLY A 107 14.41 -23.54 -4.04
C GLY A 107 15.00 -22.20 -3.59
N ASN A 108 15.85 -21.61 -4.43
CA ASN A 108 16.56 -20.37 -4.12
C ASN A 108 15.59 -19.17 -4.07
N SER A 109 15.53 -18.47 -2.95
CA SER A 109 14.65 -17.33 -2.77
C SER A 109 15.10 -16.49 -1.56
N TYR A 110 14.84 -15.18 -1.59
CA TYR A 110 15.14 -14.26 -0.51
C TYR A 110 13.93 -13.40 -0.15
N LEU A 111 13.77 -13.10 1.14
CA LEU A 111 12.85 -12.09 1.66
C LEU A 111 13.67 -10.98 2.30
N CYS A 112 13.61 -9.76 1.75
CA CYS A 112 14.43 -8.65 2.21
C CYS A 112 13.78 -7.28 1.95
N VAL A 113 14.35 -6.26 2.59
CA VAL A 113 14.23 -4.87 2.11
C VAL A 113 15.23 -4.71 0.97
N TYR A 114 14.79 -4.14 -0.15
CA TYR A 114 15.58 -3.96 -1.37
C TYR A 114 15.37 -2.56 -1.95
N GLY A 115 16.46 -1.88 -2.32
CA GLY A 115 16.46 -0.53 -2.86
C GLY A 115 17.86 -0.05 -3.20
#